data_AF-A0A511R2S8-F1
#
_entry.id   AF-A0A511R2S8-F1
#
_cell.length_a   1.000
_cell.length_b   1.000
_cell.length_c   1.000
_cell.angle_alpha   90.00
_cell.angle_beta   90.00
_cell.angle_gamma   90.00
#
_symmetry.space_group_name_H-M   'P 1'
#
loop_
_entity.id
_entity.type
_entity.pdbx_description
1 polymer ?
#
loop_
_entity_poly.entity_id
_entity_poly.type
_entity_poly.pdbx_seq_one_letter_code
_entity_poly.pdbx_strand_id
1 'polypeptide(L)'
;MDIKKGYIGRSAFRLFTRKSNPITPTTAQQTQLMTVLLADRRSAESIMSYAQGDLRNLNGVEIKELAALPGVGEAAAAKVIALFALLNQLLTPRQNTPSASDG
;
A
#
# COMPACT_ATOMS: atom_id res chain seq x y z
N MET A 1 6.84 14.38 -11.27
CA MET A 1 7.81 14.34 -10.16
C MET A 1 8.37 12.94 -10.13
N ASP A 2 9.57 12.75 -10.68
CA ASP A 2 10.20 11.43 -10.78
C ASP A 2 10.75 10.99 -9.42
N ILE A 3 10.21 9.89 -8.90
CA ILE A 3 10.70 9.26 -7.69
C ILE A 3 11.84 8.31 -8.10
N LYS A 4 13.09 8.66 -7.74
CA LYS A 4 14.24 7.78 -8.00
C LYS A 4 14.17 6.53 -7.10
N LYS A 5 14.30 5.36 -7.70
CA LYS A 5 14.42 4.04 -7.04
C LYS A 5 15.47 4.11 -5.92
N GLY A 6 15.09 3.77 -4.69
CA GLY A 6 15.96 3.82 -3.50
C GLY A 6 15.71 4.99 -2.54
N TYR A 7 14.96 6.03 -2.94
CA TYR A 7 14.65 7.19 -2.09
C TYR A 7 13.25 7.14 -1.48
N ILE A 8 12.79 5.96 -1.06
CA ILE A 8 11.43 5.73 -0.57
C ILE A 8 11.10 6.66 0.60
N GLY A 9 11.95 6.67 1.64
CA GLY A 9 11.79 7.55 2.80
C GLY A 9 11.90 9.04 2.45
N ARG A 10 12.83 9.43 1.58
CA ARG A 10 13.03 10.83 1.19
C ARG A 10 11.90 11.36 0.31
N SER A 11 11.20 10.50 -0.42
CA SER A 11 10.08 10.85 -1.30
C SER A 11 8.78 10.94 -0.53
N ALA A 12 8.53 9.98 0.39
CA ALA A 12 7.47 10.08 1.39
C ALA A 12 7.62 11.37 2.22
N PHE A 13 8.80 11.57 2.80
CA PHE A 13 9.12 12.75 3.60
C PHE A 13 8.90 14.03 2.79
N ARG A 14 9.46 14.14 1.57
CA ARG A 14 9.22 15.31 0.70
C ARG A 14 7.79 15.46 0.23
N LEU A 15 6.93 14.44 0.25
CA LEU A 15 5.52 14.59 -0.09
C LEU A 15 4.73 15.18 1.08
N PHE A 16 5.03 14.69 2.29
CA PHE A 16 4.33 15.08 3.52
C PHE A 16 4.88 16.37 4.16
N THR A 17 6.10 16.83 3.80
CA THR A 17 6.74 18.02 4.39
C THR A 17 6.89 19.21 3.43
N ARG A 18 6.11 19.25 2.33
CA ARG A 18 6.17 20.37 1.37
C ARG A 18 5.71 21.68 2.01
N LYS A 19 6.45 22.76 1.74
CA LYS A 19 6.19 24.11 2.28
C LYS A 19 4.90 24.75 1.74
N SER A 20 4.31 24.22 0.67
CA SER A 20 3.04 24.67 0.08
C SER A 20 2.11 23.46 -0.12
N ASN A 21 0.86 23.57 0.33
CA ASN A 21 -0.18 22.51 0.35
C ASN A 21 0.32 21.17 0.92
N PRO A 22 0.64 21.10 2.23
CA PRO A 22 1.04 19.84 2.86
C PRO A 22 -0.10 18.83 2.76
N ILE A 23 0.13 17.74 2.04
CA ILE A 23 -0.77 16.60 2.02
C ILE A 23 -0.49 15.84 3.31
N THR A 24 -1.46 15.68 4.19
CA THR A 24 -1.31 14.74 5.32
C THR A 24 -1.66 13.33 4.84
N PRO A 25 -1.08 12.26 5.41
CA PRO A 25 -1.44 10.89 5.04
C PRO A 25 -2.94 10.60 5.15
N THR A 26 -3.64 11.30 6.06
CA THR A 26 -5.06 11.14 6.32
C THR A 26 -5.98 11.81 5.32
N THR A 27 -5.50 12.82 4.57
CA THR A 27 -6.29 13.52 3.54
C THR A 27 -5.78 13.26 2.13
N ALA A 28 -4.71 12.47 2.00
CA ALA A 28 -4.11 12.11 0.72
C ALA A 28 -5.05 11.22 -0.10
N GLN A 29 -5.03 11.39 -1.42
CA GLN A 29 -5.70 10.46 -2.32
C GLN A 29 -5.01 9.09 -2.28
N GLN A 30 -5.78 8.01 -2.47
CA GLN A 30 -5.24 6.64 -2.45
C GLN A 30 -4.09 6.44 -3.44
N THR A 31 -4.18 7.03 -4.65
CA THR A 31 -3.09 7.00 -5.65
C THR A 31 -1.80 7.66 -5.16
N GLN A 32 -1.91 8.74 -4.38
CA GLN A 32 -0.75 9.44 -3.82
C GLN A 32 -0.09 8.60 -2.72
N LEU A 33 -0.90 7.99 -1.86
CA LEU A 33 -0.43 7.06 -0.84
C LEU A 33 0.26 5.84 -1.46
N MET A 34 -0.33 5.28 -2.52
CA MET A 34 0.25 4.15 -3.27
C MET A 34 1.57 4.55 -3.95
N THR A 35 1.63 5.75 -4.55
CA THR A 35 2.86 6.30 -5.14
C THR A 35 3.97 6.41 -4.09
N VAL A 36 3.62 6.82 -2.87
CA VAL A 36 4.58 6.90 -1.75
C VAL A 36 5.01 5.51 -1.28
N LEU A 37 4.06 4.59 -1.07
CA LEU A 37 4.32 3.21 -0.62
C LEU A 37 5.27 2.48 -1.57
N LEU A 38 5.00 2.58 -2.86
CA LEU A 38 5.78 1.89 -3.89
C LEU A 38 7.05 2.65 -4.24
N ALA A 39 7.10 3.96 -3.97
CA ALA A 39 8.10 4.89 -4.48
C ALA A 39 8.26 4.79 -6.01
N ASP A 40 7.17 4.48 -6.69
CA ASP A 40 7.07 4.41 -8.13
C ASP A 40 5.66 4.82 -8.55
N ARG A 41 5.58 5.88 -9.34
CA ARG A 41 4.32 6.43 -9.82
C ARG A 41 3.67 5.50 -10.84
N ARG A 42 4.45 4.85 -11.71
CA ARG A 42 3.91 4.02 -12.78
C ARG A 42 3.26 2.76 -12.24
N SER A 43 3.93 2.08 -11.31
CA SER A 43 3.32 0.96 -10.57
C SER A 43 2.06 1.39 -9.84
N ALA A 44 2.09 2.54 -9.16
CA ALA A 44 0.93 3.02 -8.40
C ALA A 44 -0.27 3.33 -9.29
N GLU A 45 -0.07 3.99 -10.43
CA GLU A 45 -1.14 4.27 -11.39
C GLU A 45 -1.70 2.97 -12.00
N SER A 46 -0.84 2.02 -12.34
CA SER A 46 -1.24 0.71 -12.88
C SER A 46 -2.12 -0.08 -11.89
N ILE A 47 -1.70 -0.14 -10.62
CA ILE A 47 -2.45 -0.81 -9.56
C ILE A 47 -3.77 -0.08 -9.26
N MET A 48 -3.77 1.24 -9.20
CA MET A 48 -4.99 2.01 -8.96
C MET A 48 -5.99 1.90 -10.12
N SER A 49 -5.50 1.82 -11.35
CA SER A 49 -6.34 1.57 -12.53
C SER A 49 -6.99 0.18 -12.44
N TYR A 50 -6.21 -0.85 -12.12
CA TYR A 50 -6.71 -2.20 -11.88
C TYR A 50 -7.73 -2.23 -10.73
N ALA A 51 -7.47 -1.49 -9.64
CA ALA A 51 -8.38 -1.33 -8.51
C ALA A 51 -9.60 -0.43 -8.79
N GLN A 52 -9.75 0.10 -10.02
CA GLN A 52 -10.83 1.01 -10.41
C GLN A 52 -10.93 2.25 -9.51
N GLY A 53 -9.78 2.76 -9.06
CA GLY A 53 -9.70 3.93 -8.19
C GLY A 53 -9.94 3.67 -6.70
N ASP A 54 -10.26 2.43 -6.31
CA ASP A 54 -10.53 2.07 -4.90
C ASP A 54 -9.75 0.84 -4.47
N LEU A 55 -8.79 1.04 -3.56
CA LEU A 55 -7.93 -0.01 -2.99
C LEU A 55 -8.72 -1.16 -2.34
N ARG A 56 -9.96 -0.96 -1.90
CA ARG A 56 -10.80 -2.03 -1.36
C ARG A 56 -11.02 -3.16 -2.38
N ASN A 57 -10.97 -2.84 -3.67
CA ASN A 57 -11.11 -3.81 -4.77
C ASN A 57 -9.87 -4.73 -4.93
N LEU A 58 -8.79 -4.47 -4.19
CA LEU A 58 -7.62 -5.35 -4.15
C LEU A 58 -7.73 -6.47 -3.10
N ASN A 59 -8.82 -6.51 -2.33
CA ASN A 59 -9.00 -7.55 -1.33
C ASN A 59 -9.14 -8.93 -2.00
N GLY A 60 -8.33 -9.89 -1.56
CA GLY A 60 -8.31 -11.25 -2.11
C GLY A 60 -7.55 -11.41 -3.43
N VAL A 61 -7.00 -10.33 -4.00
CA VAL A 61 -6.18 -10.40 -5.23
C VAL A 61 -4.88 -11.15 -4.96
N GLU A 62 -4.49 -12.03 -5.89
CA GLU A 62 -3.25 -12.78 -5.77
C GLU A 62 -2.01 -11.95 -6.15
N ILE A 63 -0.87 -12.27 -5.53
CA ILE A 63 0.41 -11.60 -5.83
C ILE A 63 0.79 -11.71 -7.31
N LYS A 64 0.49 -12.85 -7.95
CA LYS A 64 0.79 -13.10 -9.36
C LYS A 64 -0.04 -12.22 -10.29
N GLU A 65 -1.29 -11.95 -9.95
CA GLU A 65 -2.18 -11.08 -10.71
C GLU A 65 -1.66 -9.64 -10.70
N LEU A 66 -1.27 -9.13 -9.52
CA LEU A 66 -0.67 -7.80 -9.42
C LEU A 66 0.66 -7.71 -10.15
N ALA A 67 1.52 -8.73 -10.06
CA ALA A 67 2.82 -8.75 -10.72
C ALA A 67 2.72 -8.88 -12.25
N ALA A 68 1.57 -9.31 -12.78
CA ALA A 68 1.31 -9.35 -14.22
C ALA A 68 0.91 -7.98 -14.80
N LEU A 69 0.62 -6.99 -13.93
CA LEU A 69 0.20 -5.66 -14.40
C LEU A 69 1.36 -4.91 -15.08
N PRO A 70 1.08 -4.15 -16.16
CA PRO A 70 2.11 -3.36 -16.83
C PRO A 70 2.83 -2.41 -15.88
N GLY A 71 4.14 -2.57 -15.77
CA GLY A 71 4.99 -1.73 -14.92
C GLY A 71 4.99 -2.12 -13.43
N VAL A 72 4.24 -3.14 -13.01
CA VAL A 72 4.22 -3.65 -11.64
C VAL A 72 5.10 -4.91 -11.57
N GLY A 73 6.23 -4.83 -10.89
CA GLY A 73 7.08 -6.00 -10.65
C GLY A 73 6.70 -6.75 -9.37
N GLU A 74 7.29 -7.94 -9.17
CA GLU A 74 7.11 -8.77 -7.97
C GLU A 74 7.30 -8.00 -6.66
N ALA A 75 8.31 -7.12 -6.60
CA ALA A 75 8.59 -6.31 -5.43
C ALA A 75 7.47 -5.30 -5.11
N ALA A 76 6.81 -4.74 -6.12
CA ALA A 76 5.69 -3.83 -5.92
C ALA A 76 4.44 -4.61 -5.48
N ALA A 77 4.14 -5.72 -6.16
CA ALA A 77 3.05 -6.62 -5.80
C ALA A 77 3.18 -7.14 -4.36
N ALA A 78 4.36 -7.60 -3.96
CA ALA A 78 4.64 -8.10 -2.61
C ALA A 78 4.35 -7.04 -1.52
N LYS A 79 4.73 -5.78 -1.75
CA LYS A 79 4.44 -4.69 -0.80
C LYS A 79 2.94 -4.47 -0.61
N VAL A 80 2.17 -4.51 -1.69
CA VAL A 80 0.72 -4.32 -1.63
C VAL A 80 0.08 -5.47 -0.88
N ILE A 81 0.36 -6.72 -1.25
CA ILE A 81 -0.18 -7.91 -0.57
C ILE A 81 0.18 -7.91 0.92
N ALA A 82 1.43 -7.60 1.26
CA ALA A 82 1.86 -7.51 2.66
C ALA A 82 1.09 -6.42 3.44
N LEU A 83 0.84 -5.26 2.83
CA LEU A 83 0.04 -4.21 3.46
C LEU A 83 -1.39 -4.68 3.75
N PHE A 84 -2.07 -5.32 2.79
CA PHE A 84 -3.44 -5.82 3.01
C PHE A 84 -3.48 -6.93 4.06
N ALA A 85 -2.51 -7.85 4.05
CA ALA A 85 -2.38 -8.87 5.08
C ALA A 85 -2.22 -8.25 6.49
N LEU A 86 -1.37 -7.23 6.62
CA LEU A 86 -1.19 -6.49 7.88
C LEU A 86 -2.48 -5.78 8.31
N LEU A 87 -3.17 -5.09 7.40
CA LEU A 87 -4.45 -4.44 7.71
C LEU A 87 -5.49 -5.45 8.18
N ASN A 88 -5.61 -6.60 7.52
CA ASN A 88 -6.53 -7.66 7.92
C ASN A 88 -6.19 -8.19 9.32
N GLN A 89 -4.91 -8.38 9.64
CA GLN A 89 -4.48 -8.80 10.99
C GLN A 89 -4.80 -7.76 12.06
N LEU A 90 -4.69 -6.47 11.75
CA LEU A 90 -4.96 -5.38 12.69
C LEU A 90 -6.45 -5.10 12.89
N LEU A 91 -7.27 -5.32 11.86
CA LEU A 91 -8.72 -5.12 11.91
C LEU A 91 -9.46 -6.33 12.48
N THR A 92 -8.87 -7.53 12.40
CA THR A 92 -9.45 -8.72 13.02
C THR A 92 -9.20 -8.67 14.53
N PRO A 93 -10.25 -8.70 15.37
CA PRO A 93 -10.08 -8.78 16.81
C PRO A 93 -9.23 -10.00 17.15
N ARG A 94 -8.20 -9.85 18.00
CA ARG A 94 -7.50 -11.00 18.56
C ARG A 94 -8.55 -11.89 19.22
N GLN A 95 -8.78 -13.07 18.66
CA GLN A 95 -9.54 -14.11 19.33
C GLN A 95 -8.78 -14.38 20.63
N ASN A 96 -9.36 -13.98 21.77
CA ASN A 96 -8.85 -14.35 23.08
C ASN A 96 -8.94 -15.88 23.12
N THR A 97 -7.82 -16.57 22.91
CA THR A 97 -7.73 -18.00 23.17
C THR A 97 -8.21 -18.19 24.61
N PRO A 98 -9.27 -18.97 24.87
CA PRO A 98 -9.65 -19.26 26.24
C PRO A 98 -8.43 -19.88 26.91
N SER A 99 -7.97 -19.20 27.97
CA SER A 99 -6.94 -19.73 28.87
C SER A 99 -7.34 -21.15 29.17
N ALA A 100 -6.45 -22.10 28.84
CA ALA A 100 -6.59 -23.47 29.29
C ALA A 100 -6.73 -23.42 30.81
N SER A 101 -7.97 -23.46 31.29
CA SER A 101 -8.30 -23.59 32.69
C SER A 101 -8.02 -25.04 33.03
N ASP A 102 -6.90 -25.23 33.73
CA ASP A 102 -6.71 -26.15 34.83
C ASP A 102 -7.57 -27.43 34.81
N GLY A 103 -6.90 -28.53 34.44
CA GLY A 103 -7.27 -29.89 34.81
C GLY A 103 -6.13 -30.54 35.58
#